data_AF-F0W3C7-F1
#
_entry.id   AF-F0W3C7-F1
#
_cell.length_a   1.000
_cell.length_b   1.000
_cell.length_c   1.000
_cell.angle_alpha   90.00
_cell.angle_beta   90.00
_cell.angle_gamma   90.00
#
_symmetry.space_group_name_H-M   'P 1'
#
loop_
_entity.id
_entity.type
_entity.pdbx_description
1 polymer ?
#
loop_
_entity_poly.entity_id
_entity_poly.type
_entity_poly.pdbx_seq_one_letter_code
_entity_poly.pdbx_strand_id
1 'polypeptide(L)'
;MACEQAKDRGNKAFSAGSYQDAITSFTEAIALYEREASGGSCPTSGKLYVYFSNRSACYLKINDGAQALKDAEKCIALKADWPKGYSRKGAALFQLGRYPEAYRTYQDGLKVDSNNPALLEGLQMVERNLSTSTRTATRSPAKPSSTVPSLRSFLFRDAKARFQTFQFLLRNFMLLNFIMYCLPVGIPSHIAYGNFYKVAVLNYVSYLVFSNGIPKFNLGYAQRILMDPTTQSLCHCLVFWISSTYTLAMVPILLIELVHVAAYLSSFLKVVGLANTALIRTVNQKAVIPLCGIIISEPTFATLSSESKWAKVYHRVPIVAASIDVTIGVALVFELLTPTRNFLLVILYWQLLRIRYMISPPLQEAFRNLNAVILSVMHHPRCPAFVGKVYTKLQGIAKSMTDPAQAGSGTGGIGSRCAVM
;
A
#
# COMPACT_ATOMS: atom_id res chain seq x y z
N MET A 1 17.92 14.38 29.48
CA MET A 1 17.11 13.13 29.57
C MET A 1 15.84 13.16 28.72
N ALA A 2 15.19 14.33 28.55
CA ALA A 2 13.94 14.44 27.80
C ALA A 2 14.06 14.03 26.32
N CYS A 3 15.17 14.39 25.65
CA CYS A 3 15.43 14.03 24.24
C CYS A 3 15.53 12.50 24.04
N GLU A 4 16.19 11.78 24.94
CA GLU A 4 16.33 10.32 24.89
C GLU A 4 14.98 9.63 25.15
N GLN A 5 14.16 10.14 26.07
CA GLN A 5 12.79 9.65 26.29
C GLN A 5 11.89 9.86 25.06
N ALA A 6 12.01 11.01 24.39
CA ALA A 6 11.29 11.27 23.14
C ALA A 6 11.76 10.35 22.01
N LYS A 7 13.07 10.09 21.90
CA LYS A 7 13.60 9.06 20.98
C LYS A 7 13.01 7.69 21.30
N ASP A 8 12.97 7.29 22.56
CA ASP A 8 12.50 5.95 22.94
C ASP A 8 11.00 5.79 22.67
N ARG A 9 10.20 6.84 22.88
CA ARG A 9 8.81 6.89 22.40
C ARG A 9 8.73 6.73 20.88
N GLY A 10 9.57 7.46 20.14
CA GLY A 10 9.66 7.35 18.69
C GLY A 10 10.05 5.94 18.21
N ASN A 11 11.01 5.30 18.87
CA ASN A 11 11.45 3.94 18.55
C ASN A 11 10.35 2.90 18.85
N LYS A 12 9.61 3.07 19.95
CA LYS A 12 8.44 2.24 20.28
C LYS A 12 7.35 2.40 19.23
N ALA A 13 7.00 3.64 18.87
CA ALA A 13 6.02 3.94 17.82
C ALA A 13 6.45 3.40 16.45
N PHE A 14 7.74 3.52 16.10
CA PHE A 14 8.31 2.96 14.88
C PHE A 14 8.20 1.43 14.85
N SER A 15 8.50 0.77 15.96
CA SER A 15 8.38 -0.68 16.10
C SER A 15 6.93 -1.17 16.08
N ALA A 16 5.99 -0.31 16.50
CA ALA A 16 4.55 -0.54 16.43
C ALA A 16 3.93 -0.26 15.05
N GLY A 17 4.72 0.26 14.08
CA GLY A 17 4.22 0.61 12.75
C GLY A 17 3.48 1.97 12.68
N SER A 18 3.36 2.68 13.79
CA SER A 18 2.80 4.03 13.86
C SER A 18 3.84 5.07 13.45
N TYR A 19 4.17 5.11 12.15
CA TYR A 19 5.26 5.96 11.64
C TYR A 19 4.98 7.46 11.80
N GLN A 20 3.72 7.90 11.74
CA GLN A 20 3.36 9.30 11.93
C GLN A 20 3.61 9.75 13.37
N ASP A 21 3.24 8.93 14.36
CA ASP A 21 3.50 9.20 15.78
C ASP A 21 5.00 9.15 16.09
N ALA A 22 5.74 8.25 15.42
CA ALA A 22 7.19 8.19 15.49
C ALA A 22 7.83 9.48 14.93
N ILE A 23 7.34 10.01 13.81
CA ILE A 23 7.80 11.30 13.24
C ILE A 23 7.57 12.43 14.22
N THR A 24 6.38 12.51 14.84
CA THR A 24 6.08 13.52 15.86
C THR A 24 7.05 13.42 17.03
N SER A 25 7.27 12.20 17.55
CA SER A 25 8.16 11.95 18.69
C SER A 25 9.63 12.27 18.37
N PHE A 26 10.12 11.94 17.17
CA PHE A 26 11.48 12.30 16.75
C PHE A 26 11.62 13.81 16.47
N THR A 27 10.56 14.47 15.99
CA THR A 27 10.55 15.93 15.81
C THR A 27 10.60 16.64 17.16
N GLU A 28 9.87 16.13 18.16
CA GLU A 28 9.95 16.57 19.55
C GLU A 28 11.37 16.38 20.10
N ALA A 29 12.00 15.21 19.87
CA ALA A 29 13.37 14.94 20.29
C ALA A 29 14.40 15.92 19.67
N ILE A 30 14.22 16.28 18.40
CA ILE A 30 15.08 17.27 17.71
C ILE A 30 14.88 18.67 18.29
N ALA A 31 13.63 19.11 18.48
CA ALA A 31 13.31 20.43 19.02
C ALA A 31 13.84 20.61 20.46
N LEU A 32 13.70 19.58 21.29
CA LEU A 32 14.26 19.58 22.65
C LEU A 32 15.79 19.65 22.63
N TYR A 33 16.44 18.91 21.73
CA TYR A 33 17.89 18.93 21.58
C TYR A 33 18.40 20.31 21.16
N GLU A 34 17.76 20.93 20.16
CA GLU A 34 18.12 22.26 19.68
C GLU A 34 17.94 23.33 20.77
N ARG A 35 16.86 23.22 21.57
CA ARG A 35 16.62 24.10 22.72
C ARG A 35 17.66 23.94 23.83
N GLU A 36 18.04 22.69 24.16
CA GLU A 36 19.11 22.40 25.13
C GLU A 36 20.46 22.98 24.64
N ALA A 37 20.74 22.90 23.33
CA ALA A 37 21.96 23.44 22.74
C ALA A 37 22.03 24.98 22.75
N SER A 38 20.90 25.68 22.61
CA SER A 38 20.83 27.15 22.69
C SER A 38 20.97 27.69 24.12
N GLY A 39 20.80 26.86 25.15
CA GLY A 39 20.86 27.25 26.57
C GLY A 39 22.25 27.30 27.19
N GLY A 40 23.33 27.21 26.41
CA GLY A 40 24.72 27.28 26.89
C GLY A 40 25.29 25.98 27.48
N SER A 41 24.45 24.98 27.75
CA SER A 41 24.88 23.62 28.06
C SER A 41 25.02 22.80 26.77
N CYS A 42 26.24 22.47 26.35
CA CYS A 42 26.44 21.55 25.23
C CYS A 42 25.77 20.20 25.57
N PRO A 43 24.81 19.70 24.77
CA PRO A 43 24.19 18.41 25.05
C PRO A 43 25.28 17.32 24.99
N THR A 44 25.51 16.64 26.11
CA THR A 44 26.59 15.65 26.31
C THR A 44 26.50 14.45 25.36
N SER A 45 25.40 14.33 24.62
CA SER A 45 25.14 13.25 23.67
C SER A 45 25.09 13.83 22.27
N GLY A 46 26.22 13.93 21.57
CA GLY A 46 26.32 14.38 20.17
C GLY A 46 25.61 13.45 19.17
N LYS A 47 24.36 13.08 19.43
CA LYS A 47 23.54 12.06 18.74
C LYS A 47 22.40 12.66 17.93
N LEU A 48 22.38 13.97 17.69
CA LEU A 48 21.36 14.63 16.87
C LEU A 48 21.21 13.97 15.48
N TYR A 49 22.33 13.52 14.91
CA TYR A 49 22.36 12.75 13.66
C TYR A 49 21.51 11.46 13.72
N VAL A 50 21.39 10.83 14.89
CA VAL A 50 20.56 9.62 15.11
C VAL A 50 19.08 9.96 15.00
N TYR A 51 18.64 11.09 15.57
CA TYR A 51 17.24 11.51 15.51
C TYR A 51 16.81 11.81 14.08
N PHE A 52 17.66 12.53 13.33
CA PHE A 52 17.43 12.76 11.89
C PHE A 52 17.40 11.46 11.09
N SER A 53 18.31 10.51 11.34
CA SER A 53 18.30 9.21 10.65
C SER A 53 17.07 8.36 10.97
N ASN A 54 16.60 8.37 12.21
CA ASN A 54 15.40 7.65 12.62
C ASN A 54 14.14 8.29 12.03
N ARG A 55 14.04 9.62 12.00
CA ARG A 55 12.93 10.32 11.37
C ARG A 55 12.94 10.16 9.85
N SER A 56 14.10 10.21 9.21
CA SER A 56 14.29 9.85 7.80
C SER A 56 13.76 8.42 7.51
N ALA A 57 14.06 7.45 8.38
CA ALA A 57 13.53 6.10 8.25
C ALA A 57 12.00 6.05 8.30
N CYS A 58 11.37 6.87 9.15
CA CYS A 58 9.91 6.97 9.22
C CYS A 58 9.32 7.57 7.94
N TYR A 59 9.93 8.65 7.41
CA TYR A 59 9.51 9.26 6.15
C TYR A 59 9.58 8.28 4.98
N LEU A 60 10.64 7.47 4.90
CA LEU A 60 10.74 6.39 3.91
C LEU A 60 9.58 5.38 4.01
N LYS A 61 9.14 5.06 5.24
CA LYS A 61 8.05 4.10 5.50
C LYS A 61 6.66 4.62 5.12
N ILE A 62 6.46 5.95 5.11
CA ILE A 62 5.21 6.59 4.66
C ILE A 62 5.28 7.08 3.22
N ASN A 63 6.32 6.69 2.47
CA ASN A 63 6.58 7.10 1.09
C ASN A 63 6.85 8.59 0.85
N ASP A 64 7.32 9.31 1.87
CA ASP A 64 7.79 10.70 1.72
C ASP A 64 9.31 10.74 1.50
N GLY A 65 9.73 10.42 0.27
CA GLY A 65 11.15 10.40 -0.09
C GLY A 65 11.82 11.78 0.00
N ALA A 66 11.07 12.88 -0.12
CA ALA A 66 11.61 14.24 -0.12
C ALA A 66 12.03 14.67 1.30
N GLN A 67 11.17 14.47 2.30
CA GLN A 67 11.53 14.74 3.69
C GLN A 67 12.58 13.75 4.20
N ALA A 68 12.50 12.49 3.79
CA ALA A 68 13.51 11.49 4.09
C ALA A 68 14.91 11.90 3.61
N LEU A 69 15.00 12.45 2.38
CA LEU A 69 16.25 12.94 1.80
C LEU A 69 16.81 14.11 2.62
N LYS A 70 15.98 15.09 2.95
CA LYS A 70 16.38 16.27 3.74
C LYS A 70 16.96 15.88 5.10
N ASP A 71 16.30 14.96 5.80
CA ASP A 71 16.79 14.46 7.09
C ASP A 71 18.05 13.60 6.95
N ALA A 72 18.17 12.80 5.89
CA ALA A 72 19.37 12.02 5.64
C ALA A 72 20.59 12.91 5.31
N GLU A 73 20.40 14.01 4.58
CA GLU A 73 21.46 15.00 4.32
C GLU A 73 21.91 15.72 5.59
N LYS A 74 20.97 16.12 6.44
CA LYS A 74 21.29 16.64 7.78
C LYS A 74 22.06 15.63 8.62
N CYS A 75 21.67 14.36 8.58
CA CYS A 75 22.37 13.30 9.29
C CYS A 75 23.84 13.17 8.84
N ILE A 76 24.11 13.20 7.53
CA ILE A 76 25.47 13.11 6.99
C ILE A 76 26.26 14.38 7.32
N ALA A 77 25.64 15.56 7.23
CA ALA A 77 26.29 16.82 7.59
C ALA A 77 26.72 16.87 9.07
N LEU A 78 25.91 16.27 9.96
CA LEU A 78 26.22 16.17 11.39
C LEU A 78 27.23 15.06 11.71
N LYS A 79 27.25 13.98 10.93
CA LYS A 79 28.15 12.85 11.13
C LYS A 79 28.48 12.13 9.82
N ALA A 80 29.56 12.56 9.18
CA ALA A 80 30.00 12.05 7.88
C ALA A 80 30.67 10.66 7.94
N ASP A 81 31.14 10.23 9.11
CA ASP A 81 31.72 8.90 9.35
C ASP A 81 30.67 7.84 9.71
N TRP A 82 29.36 8.13 9.56
CA TRP A 82 28.29 7.20 9.94
C TRP A 82 27.57 6.58 8.73
N PRO A 83 27.79 5.28 8.45
CA PRO A 83 27.26 4.59 7.26
C PRO A 83 25.73 4.62 7.13
N LYS A 84 25.00 4.70 8.26
CA LYS A 84 23.53 4.75 8.26
C LYS A 84 23.00 6.02 7.60
N GLY A 85 23.71 7.15 7.68
CA GLY A 85 23.32 8.39 6.99
C GLY A 85 23.27 8.20 5.47
N TYR A 86 24.34 7.63 4.91
CA TYR A 86 24.42 7.28 3.49
C TYR A 86 23.38 6.24 3.07
N SER A 87 23.12 5.25 3.92
CA SER A 87 22.05 4.26 3.68
C SER A 87 20.68 4.93 3.56
N ARG A 88 20.37 5.90 4.44
CA ARG A 88 19.09 6.65 4.40
C ARG A 88 19.00 7.57 3.19
N LYS A 89 20.08 8.28 2.86
CA LYS A 89 20.12 9.18 1.69
C LYS A 89 19.98 8.39 0.40
N GLY A 90 20.70 7.27 0.26
CA GLY A 90 20.59 6.38 -0.89
C GLY A 90 19.17 5.81 -1.04
N ALA A 91 18.53 5.39 0.05
CA ALA A 91 17.16 4.88 0.02
C ALA A 91 16.13 5.97 -0.37
N ALA A 92 16.31 7.20 0.13
CA ALA A 92 15.46 8.33 -0.23
C ALA A 92 15.61 8.72 -1.71
N LEU A 93 16.84 8.81 -2.20
CA LEU A 93 17.11 9.08 -3.62
C LEU A 93 16.57 7.96 -4.52
N PHE A 94 16.68 6.71 -4.09
CA PHE A 94 16.07 5.58 -4.79
C PHE A 94 14.55 5.70 -4.89
N GLN A 95 13.87 6.02 -3.78
CA GLN A 95 12.43 6.23 -3.75
C GLN A 95 11.97 7.41 -4.62
N LEU A 96 12.80 8.45 -4.73
CA LEU A 96 12.58 9.60 -5.61
C LEU A 96 12.95 9.31 -7.09
N GLY A 97 13.40 8.10 -7.42
CA GLY A 97 13.81 7.73 -8.78
C GLY A 97 15.16 8.33 -9.23
N ARG A 98 15.90 8.98 -8.33
CA ARG A 98 17.20 9.63 -8.59
C ARG A 98 18.34 8.61 -8.50
N TYR A 99 18.28 7.56 -9.34
CA TYR A 99 19.17 6.40 -9.27
C TYR A 99 20.67 6.71 -9.41
N PRO A 100 21.13 7.60 -10.32
CA PRO A 100 22.56 7.93 -10.43
C PRO A 100 23.11 8.56 -9.14
N GLU A 101 22.32 9.38 -8.46
CA GLU A 101 22.71 10.03 -7.22
C GLU A 101 22.66 9.05 -6.05
N ALA A 102 21.68 8.14 -6.04
CA ALA A 102 21.63 7.03 -5.08
C ALA A 102 22.87 6.14 -5.21
N TYR A 103 23.29 5.82 -6.44
CA TYR A 103 24.49 5.02 -6.72
C TYR A 103 25.74 5.64 -6.11
N ARG A 104 25.99 6.93 -6.42
CA ARG A 104 27.12 7.69 -5.86
C ARG A 104 27.06 7.72 -4.34
N THR A 105 25.87 7.94 -3.78
CA THR A 105 25.68 7.99 -2.32
C THR A 105 26.02 6.66 -1.64
N TYR A 106 25.62 5.52 -2.23
CA TYR A 106 25.97 4.21 -1.68
C TYR A 106 27.47 3.93 -1.82
N GLN A 107 28.09 4.30 -2.94
CA GLN A 107 29.55 4.20 -3.11
C GLN A 107 30.31 5.04 -2.08
N ASP A 108 29.87 6.27 -1.84
CA ASP A 108 30.48 7.14 -0.82
C ASP A 108 30.30 6.56 0.59
N GLY A 109 29.15 5.96 0.88
CA GLY A 109 28.95 5.23 2.14
C GLY A 109 29.89 4.02 2.29
N LEU A 110 30.16 3.29 1.21
CA LEU A 110 31.06 2.12 1.21
C LEU A 110 32.54 2.49 1.38
N LYS A 111 32.92 3.76 1.10
CA LYS A 111 34.24 4.29 1.48
C LYS A 111 34.37 4.46 3.00
N VAL A 112 33.26 4.67 3.70
CA VAL A 112 33.20 4.79 5.17
C VAL A 112 33.15 3.41 5.83
N ASP A 113 32.32 2.50 5.30
CA ASP A 113 32.21 1.12 5.77
C ASP A 113 31.99 0.17 4.58
N SER A 114 33.08 -0.45 4.13
CA SER A 114 33.12 -1.24 2.89
C SER A 114 32.34 -2.55 2.96
N ASN A 115 32.03 -3.05 4.16
CA ASN A 115 31.31 -4.31 4.37
C ASN A 115 29.89 -4.10 4.91
N ASN A 116 29.36 -2.88 4.85
CA ASN A 116 28.04 -2.61 5.38
C ASN A 116 26.93 -3.29 4.54
N PRO A 117 26.13 -4.22 5.11
CA PRO A 117 25.14 -4.97 4.34
C PRO A 117 24.05 -4.06 3.76
N ALA A 118 23.62 -3.02 4.47
CA ALA A 118 22.57 -2.13 4.00
C ALA A 118 23.02 -1.28 2.81
N LEU A 119 24.30 -0.89 2.77
CA LEU A 119 24.87 -0.15 1.65
C LEU A 119 25.10 -1.05 0.43
N LEU A 120 25.58 -2.28 0.64
CA LEU A 120 25.76 -3.27 -0.43
C LEU A 120 24.42 -3.68 -1.06
N GLU A 121 23.41 -3.95 -0.25
CA GLU A 121 22.05 -4.24 -0.72
C GLU A 121 21.46 -3.06 -1.50
N GLY A 122 21.59 -1.84 -0.95
CA GLY A 122 21.15 -0.61 -1.61
C GLY A 122 21.84 -0.37 -2.95
N LEU A 123 23.15 -0.59 -3.02
CA LEU A 123 23.94 -0.49 -4.25
C LEU A 123 23.47 -1.50 -5.30
N GLN A 124 23.28 -2.77 -4.92
CA GLN A 124 22.76 -3.80 -5.84
C GLN A 124 21.36 -3.46 -6.36
N MET A 125 20.48 -2.92 -5.51
CA MET A 125 19.15 -2.47 -5.92
C MET A 125 19.24 -1.33 -6.93
N VAL A 126 20.13 -0.35 -6.71
CA VAL A 126 20.37 0.75 -7.66
C VAL A 126 20.98 0.24 -8.95
N GLU A 127 21.95 -0.66 -8.91
CA GLU A 127 22.59 -1.26 -10.10
C GLU A 127 21.61 -2.05 -10.95
N ARG A 128 20.65 -2.76 -10.35
CA ARG A 128 19.56 -3.41 -11.10
C ARG A 128 18.70 -2.38 -11.83
N ASN A 129 18.39 -1.26 -11.19
CA ASN A 129 17.57 -0.20 -11.78
C ASN A 129 18.33 0.61 -12.83
N LEU A 130 19.60 0.92 -12.57
CA LEU A 130 20.51 1.55 -13.53
C LEU A 130 20.80 0.62 -14.70
N SER A 131 21.05 -0.67 -14.52
CA SER A 131 21.26 -1.61 -15.62
C SER A 131 20.01 -1.81 -16.49
N THR A 132 18.79 -1.74 -15.92
CA THR A 132 17.57 -1.60 -16.75
C THR A 132 17.55 -0.27 -17.52
N SER A 133 18.01 0.83 -16.91
CA SER A 133 18.12 2.15 -17.54
C SER A 133 19.26 2.25 -18.59
N THR A 134 20.33 1.46 -18.40
CA THR A 134 21.50 1.39 -19.28
C THR A 134 21.29 0.40 -20.40
N ARG A 135 20.51 -0.69 -20.21
CA ARG A 135 19.97 -1.50 -21.33
C ARG A 135 19.04 -0.71 -22.24
N THR A 136 18.44 0.38 -21.74
CA THR A 136 17.77 1.39 -22.59
C THR A 136 18.73 2.39 -23.24
N ALA A 137 19.96 2.57 -22.73
CA ALA A 137 20.93 3.55 -23.21
C ALA A 137 22.14 2.97 -23.99
N THR A 138 22.38 1.66 -24.00
CA THR A 138 23.38 0.99 -24.88
C THR A 138 22.82 0.65 -26.26
N ARG A 139 21.55 0.98 -26.53
CA ARG A 139 21.18 1.45 -27.88
C ARG A 139 21.65 2.89 -27.93
N SER A 140 22.58 3.23 -28.81
CA SER A 140 23.10 4.58 -29.06
C SER A 140 22.03 5.66 -28.88
N PRO A 141 22.38 6.90 -28.49
CA PRO A 141 21.45 8.01 -28.58
C PRO A 141 21.17 8.23 -30.07
N ALA A 142 20.18 7.51 -30.59
CA ALA A 142 19.45 8.00 -31.74
C ALA A 142 19.02 9.41 -31.35
N LYS A 143 19.26 10.38 -32.25
CA LYS A 143 18.58 11.69 -32.28
C LYS A 143 17.22 11.57 -31.60
N PRO A 144 16.77 12.55 -30.80
CA PRO A 144 15.46 12.49 -30.15
C PRO A 144 14.41 12.23 -31.22
N SER A 145 14.09 10.96 -31.41
CA SER A 145 13.15 10.53 -32.41
C SER A 145 11.85 10.65 -31.65
N SER A 146 11.12 11.69 -31.99
CA SER A 146 9.71 11.92 -31.76
C SER A 146 8.80 10.74 -32.16
N THR A 147 9.35 9.54 -32.39
CA THR A 147 8.62 8.32 -32.67
C THR A 147 8.10 7.74 -31.37
N VAL A 148 6.82 8.04 -31.14
CA VAL A 148 5.91 7.25 -30.32
C VAL A 148 6.26 5.76 -30.46
N PRO A 149 6.47 5.00 -29.37
CA PRO A 149 6.84 3.60 -29.46
C PRO A 149 5.80 2.86 -30.31
N SER A 150 6.25 2.10 -31.30
CA SER A 150 5.34 1.38 -32.20
C SER A 150 4.46 0.41 -31.42
N LEU A 151 3.24 0.15 -31.89
CA LEU A 151 2.29 -0.76 -31.25
C LEU A 151 2.91 -2.13 -30.92
N ARG A 152 3.66 -2.70 -31.87
CA ARG A 152 4.36 -3.98 -31.68
C ARG A 152 5.39 -3.91 -30.55
N SER A 153 6.11 -2.80 -30.43
CA SER A 153 7.07 -2.60 -29.33
C SER A 153 6.37 -2.41 -27.99
N PHE A 154 5.23 -1.73 -27.95
CA PHE A 154 4.46 -1.58 -26.71
C PHE A 154 3.93 -2.92 -26.20
N LEU A 155 3.44 -3.78 -27.09
CA LEU A 155 2.83 -5.08 -26.72
C LEU A 155 3.86 -6.20 -26.49
N PHE A 156 4.95 -6.23 -27.27
CA PHE A 156 5.81 -7.41 -27.38
C PHE A 156 7.31 -7.15 -27.23
N ARG A 157 7.73 -5.97 -26.75
CA ARG A 157 9.16 -5.64 -26.64
C ARG A 157 9.95 -6.58 -25.74
N ASP A 158 9.38 -6.97 -24.59
CA ASP A 158 10.04 -7.85 -23.63
C ASP A 158 9.02 -8.73 -22.88
N ALA A 159 9.51 -9.59 -21.98
CA ALA A 159 8.65 -10.44 -21.16
C ALA A 159 7.67 -9.63 -20.29
N LYS A 160 8.08 -8.44 -19.83
CA LYS A 160 7.27 -7.56 -18.99
C LYS A 160 6.10 -6.96 -19.78
N ALA A 161 6.36 -6.45 -20.98
CA ALA A 161 5.33 -5.92 -21.87
C ALA A 161 4.27 -6.98 -22.20
N ARG A 162 4.72 -8.19 -22.59
CA ARG A 162 3.83 -9.33 -22.86
C ARG A 162 2.97 -9.67 -21.64
N PHE A 163 3.58 -9.69 -20.46
CA PHE A 163 2.87 -9.96 -19.22
C PHE A 163 1.86 -8.86 -18.86
N GLN A 164 2.21 -7.59 -19.06
CA GLN A 164 1.30 -6.47 -18.85
C GLN A 164 0.11 -6.50 -19.82
N THR A 165 0.34 -6.85 -21.09
CA THR A 165 -0.74 -7.07 -22.07
C THR A 165 -1.62 -8.24 -21.66
N PHE A 166 -1.04 -9.36 -21.24
CA PHE A 166 -1.79 -10.51 -20.73
C PHE A 166 -2.68 -10.15 -19.54
N GLN A 167 -2.12 -9.45 -18.54
CA GLN A 167 -2.87 -8.94 -17.38
C GLN A 167 -3.98 -7.96 -17.79
N PHE A 168 -3.71 -7.08 -18.77
CA PHE A 168 -4.73 -6.19 -19.31
C PHE A 168 -5.90 -6.97 -19.91
N LEU A 169 -5.64 -8.04 -20.67
CA LEU A 169 -6.71 -8.89 -21.21
C LEU A 169 -7.53 -9.57 -20.10
N LEU A 170 -6.86 -10.15 -19.09
CA LEU A 170 -7.55 -10.76 -17.95
C LEU A 170 -8.45 -9.76 -17.23
N ARG A 171 -7.95 -8.55 -16.94
CA ARG A 171 -8.73 -7.51 -16.26
C ARG A 171 -9.94 -7.03 -17.07
N ASN A 172 -9.81 -6.90 -18.39
CA ASN A 172 -10.96 -6.57 -19.24
C ASN A 172 -11.97 -7.73 -19.28
N PHE A 173 -11.51 -8.98 -19.26
CA PHE A 173 -12.40 -10.13 -19.17
C PHE A 173 -13.10 -10.20 -17.81
N MET A 174 -12.44 -9.81 -16.71
CA MET A 174 -13.10 -9.60 -15.41
C MET A 174 -14.19 -8.53 -15.51
N LEU A 175 -13.88 -7.38 -16.09
CA LEU A 175 -14.87 -6.29 -16.26
C LEU A 175 -16.07 -6.74 -17.09
N LEU A 176 -15.84 -7.49 -18.18
CA LEU A 176 -16.91 -8.06 -18.99
C LEU A 176 -17.81 -8.99 -18.17
N ASN A 177 -17.24 -9.89 -17.37
CA ASN A 177 -18.02 -10.79 -16.52
C ASN A 177 -18.80 -10.02 -15.43
N PHE A 178 -18.27 -8.92 -14.92
CA PHE A 178 -19.04 -8.05 -14.03
C PHE A 178 -20.21 -7.36 -14.74
N ILE A 179 -20.01 -6.86 -15.96
CA ILE A 179 -21.09 -6.27 -16.76
C ILE A 179 -22.16 -7.33 -17.04
N MET A 180 -21.77 -8.55 -17.42
CA MET A 180 -22.71 -9.67 -17.65
C MET A 180 -23.41 -10.12 -16.37
N TYR A 181 -22.77 -9.96 -15.20
CA TYR A 181 -23.42 -10.20 -13.91
C TYR A 181 -24.55 -9.18 -13.67
N CYS A 182 -24.28 -7.90 -13.90
CA CYS A 182 -25.25 -6.81 -13.72
C CYS A 182 -26.35 -6.80 -14.78
N LEU A 183 -25.99 -7.13 -16.02
CA LEU A 183 -26.87 -7.16 -17.19
C LEU A 183 -26.75 -8.55 -17.83
N PRO A 184 -27.49 -9.55 -17.33
CA PRO A 184 -27.39 -10.93 -17.81
C PRO A 184 -27.93 -11.06 -19.23
N VAL A 185 -27.03 -10.90 -20.20
CA VAL A 185 -27.29 -11.15 -21.63
C VAL A 185 -26.54 -12.42 -22.02
N GLY A 186 -27.29 -13.49 -22.31
CA GLY A 186 -26.75 -14.77 -22.78
C GLY A 186 -26.08 -15.66 -21.73
N ILE A 187 -25.67 -15.13 -20.57
CA ILE A 187 -25.09 -15.91 -19.46
C ILE A 187 -25.86 -15.59 -18.16
N PRO A 188 -26.32 -16.61 -17.40
CA PRO A 188 -26.91 -16.41 -16.08
C PRO A 188 -25.97 -15.69 -15.10
N SER A 189 -26.50 -14.78 -14.28
CA SER A 189 -25.69 -13.96 -13.35
C SER A 189 -24.78 -14.80 -12.45
N HIS A 190 -25.23 -15.93 -11.92
CA HIS A 190 -24.39 -16.79 -11.07
C HIS A 190 -23.16 -17.37 -11.81
N ILE A 191 -23.29 -17.66 -13.12
CA ILE A 191 -22.18 -18.13 -13.95
C ILE A 191 -21.22 -16.96 -14.21
N ALA A 192 -21.73 -15.77 -14.54
CA ALA A 192 -20.93 -14.57 -14.72
C ALA A 192 -20.15 -14.21 -13.44
N TYR A 193 -20.78 -14.34 -12.27
CA TYR A 193 -20.14 -14.18 -10.95
C TYR A 193 -18.99 -15.19 -10.76
N GLY A 194 -19.25 -16.48 -11.00
CA GLY A 194 -18.21 -17.50 -10.89
C GLY A 194 -17.05 -17.27 -11.87
N ASN A 195 -17.35 -16.86 -13.10
CA ASN A 195 -16.33 -16.54 -14.10
C ASN A 195 -15.51 -15.31 -13.73
N PHE A 196 -16.12 -14.27 -13.16
CA PHE A 196 -15.39 -13.11 -12.63
C PHE A 196 -14.29 -13.56 -11.66
N TYR A 197 -14.62 -14.39 -10.67
CA TYR A 197 -13.63 -14.84 -9.69
C TYR A 197 -12.62 -15.82 -10.25
N LYS A 198 -12.99 -16.73 -11.16
CA LYS A 198 -12.02 -17.61 -11.85
C LYS A 198 -10.94 -16.80 -12.56
N VAL A 199 -11.35 -15.74 -13.24
CA VAL A 199 -10.43 -14.86 -13.98
C VAL A 199 -9.62 -14.00 -13.03
N ALA A 200 -10.23 -13.52 -11.93
CA ALA A 200 -9.52 -12.80 -10.87
C ALA A 200 -8.44 -13.66 -10.22
N VAL A 201 -8.73 -14.93 -9.92
CA VAL A 201 -7.77 -15.89 -9.39
C VAL A 201 -6.62 -16.09 -10.39
N LEU A 202 -6.92 -16.30 -11.68
CA LEU A 202 -5.88 -16.42 -12.71
C LEU A 202 -5.03 -15.14 -12.81
N ASN A 203 -5.65 -13.97 -12.73
CA ASN A 203 -4.98 -12.67 -12.74
C ASN A 203 -4.00 -12.53 -11.58
N TYR A 204 -4.43 -12.81 -10.35
CA TYR A 204 -3.59 -12.68 -9.17
C TYR A 204 -2.53 -13.78 -9.05
N VAL A 205 -2.86 -15.03 -9.38
CA VAL A 205 -1.88 -16.13 -9.39
C VAL A 205 -0.78 -15.85 -10.40
N SER A 206 -1.12 -15.45 -11.63
CA SER A 206 -0.12 -15.14 -12.64
C SER A 206 0.74 -13.92 -12.26
N TYR A 207 0.16 -12.92 -11.57
CA TYR A 207 0.92 -11.80 -11.00
C TYR A 207 1.89 -12.25 -9.92
N LEU A 208 1.45 -13.06 -8.97
CA LEU A 208 2.30 -13.58 -7.89
C LEU A 208 3.46 -14.42 -8.43
N VAL A 209 3.21 -15.28 -9.41
CA VAL A 209 4.27 -16.08 -10.06
C VAL A 209 5.25 -15.17 -10.82
N PHE A 210 4.76 -14.14 -11.50
CA PHE A 210 5.62 -13.19 -12.22
C PHE A 210 6.46 -12.33 -11.27
N SER A 211 5.90 -11.89 -10.14
CA SER A 211 6.58 -11.00 -9.18
C SER A 211 7.51 -11.74 -8.22
N ASN A 212 7.12 -12.93 -7.75
CA ASN A 212 7.85 -13.69 -6.74
C ASN A 212 8.66 -14.87 -7.33
N GLY A 213 8.46 -15.18 -8.61
CA GLY A 213 9.03 -16.35 -9.27
C GLY A 213 8.25 -17.63 -8.95
N ILE A 214 8.76 -18.75 -9.48
CA ILE A 214 8.14 -20.07 -9.35
C ILE A 214 8.00 -20.45 -7.87
N PRO A 215 6.86 -21.06 -7.47
CA PRO A 215 6.62 -21.57 -6.11
C PRO A 215 7.77 -22.42 -5.56
N LYS A 216 8.25 -22.07 -4.36
CA LYS A 216 9.26 -22.85 -3.62
C LYS A 216 8.70 -23.24 -2.26
N PHE A 217 8.85 -24.52 -1.89
CA PHE A 217 8.44 -25.04 -0.59
C PHE A 217 9.48 -24.72 0.50
N ASN A 218 9.66 -23.43 0.82
CA ASN A 218 10.52 -22.99 1.91
C ASN A 218 9.90 -21.81 2.67
N LEU A 219 10.33 -21.63 3.92
CA LEU A 219 9.79 -20.62 4.83
C LEU A 219 9.98 -19.20 4.29
N GLY A 220 11.13 -18.90 3.67
CA GLY A 220 11.40 -17.57 3.12
C GLY A 220 10.47 -17.18 1.97
N TYR A 221 10.15 -18.13 1.09
CA TYR A 221 9.18 -17.94 0.01
C TYR A 221 7.76 -17.80 0.55
N ALA A 222 7.39 -18.65 1.51
CA ALA A 222 6.09 -18.57 2.18
C ALA A 222 5.88 -17.21 2.88
N GLN A 223 6.87 -16.73 3.62
CA GLN A 223 6.83 -15.41 4.27
C GLN A 223 6.70 -14.28 3.24
N ARG A 224 7.43 -14.34 2.12
CA ARG A 224 7.35 -13.31 1.07
C ARG A 224 5.96 -13.25 0.44
N ILE A 225 5.40 -14.39 0.05
CA ILE A 225 4.05 -14.45 -0.51
C ILE A 225 3.01 -13.98 0.50
N LEU A 226 3.11 -14.39 1.76
CA LEU A 226 2.13 -14.02 2.78
C LEU A 226 2.08 -12.51 3.01
N MET A 227 3.23 -11.84 2.91
CA MET A 227 3.35 -10.38 3.05
C MET A 227 3.00 -9.61 1.77
N ASP A 228 2.84 -10.30 0.62
CA ASP A 228 2.45 -9.67 -0.65
C ASP A 228 0.96 -9.25 -0.60
N PRO A 229 0.63 -7.97 -0.81
CA PRO A 229 -0.76 -7.51 -0.84
C PRO A 229 -1.61 -8.24 -1.88
N THR A 230 -1.03 -8.70 -3.00
CA THR A 230 -1.75 -9.45 -4.03
C THR A 230 -2.25 -10.81 -3.52
N THR A 231 -1.53 -11.43 -2.58
CA THR A 231 -1.98 -12.67 -1.93
C THR A 231 -3.28 -12.44 -1.17
N GLN A 232 -3.46 -11.27 -0.55
CA GLN A 232 -4.68 -10.95 0.18
C GLN A 232 -5.88 -10.81 -0.77
N SER A 233 -5.69 -10.17 -1.93
CA SER A 233 -6.73 -10.11 -2.98
C SER A 233 -7.04 -11.50 -3.55
N LEU A 234 -6.02 -12.35 -3.73
CA LEU A 234 -6.23 -13.74 -4.13
C LEU A 234 -7.06 -14.50 -3.09
N CYS A 235 -6.74 -14.41 -1.80
CA CYS A 235 -7.51 -15.04 -0.73
C CYS A 235 -8.96 -14.53 -0.68
N HIS A 236 -9.19 -13.23 -0.87
CA HIS A 236 -10.54 -12.66 -1.01
C HIS A 236 -11.30 -13.32 -2.17
N CYS A 237 -10.67 -13.40 -3.34
CA CYS A 237 -11.27 -14.05 -4.50
C CYS A 237 -11.59 -15.52 -4.25
N LEU A 238 -10.72 -16.26 -3.59
CA LEU A 238 -10.95 -17.68 -3.27
C LEU A 238 -12.13 -17.86 -2.32
N VAL A 239 -12.23 -17.04 -1.26
CA VAL A 239 -13.34 -17.09 -0.28
C VAL A 239 -14.68 -16.84 -0.98
N PHE A 240 -14.79 -15.81 -1.82
CA PHE A 240 -16.05 -15.48 -2.47
C PHE A 240 -16.36 -16.33 -3.71
N TRP A 241 -15.36 -16.95 -4.34
CA TRP A 241 -15.60 -17.88 -5.44
C TRP A 241 -16.37 -19.14 -4.97
N ILE A 242 -16.02 -19.68 -3.80
CA ILE A 242 -16.67 -20.88 -3.26
C ILE A 242 -17.96 -20.56 -2.47
N SER A 243 -18.33 -19.28 -2.39
CA SER A 243 -19.47 -18.81 -1.61
C SER A 243 -20.69 -18.52 -2.47
N SER A 244 -21.85 -18.39 -1.83
CA SER A 244 -23.05 -17.84 -2.49
C SER A 244 -22.77 -16.45 -3.05
N THR A 245 -23.42 -16.10 -4.16
CA THR A 245 -23.24 -14.80 -4.83
C THR A 245 -23.40 -13.62 -3.86
N TYR A 246 -22.35 -12.81 -3.76
CA TYR A 246 -22.32 -11.60 -2.94
C TYR A 246 -21.78 -10.42 -3.76
N THR A 247 -22.69 -9.59 -4.28
CA THR A 247 -22.36 -8.49 -5.20
C THR A 247 -21.32 -7.54 -4.61
N LEU A 248 -21.47 -7.16 -3.34
CA LEU A 248 -20.60 -6.18 -2.70
C LEU A 248 -19.14 -6.66 -2.64
N ALA A 249 -18.89 -7.98 -2.59
CA ALA A 249 -17.53 -8.54 -2.58
C ALA A 249 -16.78 -8.37 -3.90
N MET A 250 -17.47 -8.14 -5.02
CA MET A 250 -16.80 -7.88 -6.30
C MET A 250 -16.23 -6.46 -6.36
N VAL A 251 -16.83 -5.52 -5.61
CA VAL A 251 -16.55 -4.07 -5.73
C VAL A 251 -15.10 -3.71 -5.35
N PRO A 252 -14.52 -4.18 -4.23
CA PRO A 252 -13.12 -3.87 -3.89
C PRO A 252 -12.14 -4.32 -4.97
N ILE A 253 -12.34 -5.53 -5.51
CA ILE A 253 -11.51 -6.12 -6.56
C ILE A 253 -11.64 -5.31 -7.84
N LEU A 254 -12.88 -5.02 -8.28
CA LEU A 254 -13.14 -4.22 -9.47
C LEU A 254 -12.53 -2.83 -9.39
N LEU A 255 -12.66 -2.16 -8.25
CA LEU A 255 -12.16 -0.80 -8.07
C LEU A 255 -10.64 -0.74 -8.28
N ILE A 256 -9.90 -1.71 -7.73
CA ILE A 256 -8.44 -1.81 -7.87
C ILE A 256 -8.06 -2.14 -9.32
N GLU A 257 -8.70 -3.16 -9.91
CA GLU A 257 -8.35 -3.60 -11.27
C GLU A 257 -8.72 -2.55 -12.33
N LEU A 258 -9.78 -1.76 -12.12
CA LEU A 258 -10.16 -0.66 -13.01
C LEU A 258 -9.07 0.42 -13.10
N VAL A 259 -8.36 0.72 -12.01
CA VAL A 259 -7.22 1.65 -12.03
C VAL A 259 -6.11 1.12 -12.94
N HIS A 260 -5.82 -0.18 -12.85
CA HIS A 260 -4.82 -0.83 -13.69
C HIS A 260 -5.24 -0.88 -15.17
N VAL A 261 -6.52 -1.17 -15.46
CA VAL A 261 -7.07 -1.11 -16.82
C VAL A 261 -6.94 0.30 -17.38
N ALA A 262 -7.37 1.30 -16.62
CA ALA A 262 -7.35 2.70 -17.06
C ALA A 262 -5.92 3.21 -17.31
N ALA A 263 -4.95 2.81 -16.47
CA ALA A 263 -3.54 3.20 -16.64
C ALA A 263 -2.91 2.56 -17.89
N TYR A 264 -3.18 1.27 -18.13
CA TYR A 264 -2.72 0.59 -19.34
C TYR A 264 -3.39 1.18 -20.58
N LEU A 265 -4.71 1.39 -20.54
CA LEU A 265 -5.47 1.98 -21.63
C LEU A 265 -4.98 3.40 -21.98
N SER A 266 -4.69 4.22 -20.98
CA SER A 266 -4.11 5.56 -21.19
C SER A 266 -2.77 5.49 -21.95
N SER A 267 -1.91 4.52 -21.60
CA SER A 267 -0.63 4.30 -22.29
C SER A 267 -0.82 3.77 -23.71
N PHE A 268 -1.76 2.84 -23.89
CA PHE A 268 -2.12 2.28 -25.19
C PHE A 268 -2.67 3.34 -26.14
N LEU A 269 -3.59 4.20 -25.67
CA LEU A 269 -4.16 5.28 -26.48
C LEU A 269 -3.10 6.29 -26.93
N LYS A 270 -2.06 6.54 -26.13
CA LYS A 270 -0.92 7.38 -26.54
C LYS A 270 -0.14 6.73 -27.67
N VAL A 271 0.10 5.42 -27.59
CA VAL A 271 0.82 4.64 -28.61
C VAL A 271 0.10 4.60 -29.96
N VAL A 272 -1.23 4.47 -29.94
CA VAL A 272 -2.05 4.41 -31.16
C VAL A 272 -2.41 5.82 -31.68
N GLY A 273 -1.95 6.89 -31.01
CA GLY A 273 -2.21 8.28 -31.42
C GLY A 273 -3.64 8.76 -31.13
N LEU A 274 -4.42 8.01 -30.36
CA LEU A 274 -5.83 8.32 -30.05
C LEU A 274 -6.02 9.14 -28.76
N ALA A 275 -4.98 9.30 -27.95
CA ALA A 275 -5.06 9.93 -26.63
C ALA A 275 -5.61 11.37 -26.64
N ASN A 276 -5.36 12.13 -27.73
CA ASN A 276 -5.72 13.55 -27.82
C ASN A 276 -6.99 13.82 -28.65
N THR A 277 -7.67 12.77 -29.11
CA THR A 277 -8.90 12.89 -29.91
C THR A 277 -10.02 13.59 -29.13
N ALA A 278 -10.90 14.28 -29.86
CA ALA A 278 -12.04 15.00 -29.25
C ALA A 278 -12.94 14.07 -28.43
N LEU A 279 -13.16 12.84 -28.92
CA LEU A 279 -13.93 11.82 -28.21
C LEU A 279 -13.31 11.48 -26.85
N ILE A 280 -12.02 11.11 -26.81
CA ILE A 280 -11.33 10.73 -25.57
C ILE A 280 -11.29 11.91 -24.59
N ARG A 281 -11.07 13.14 -25.08
CA ARG A 281 -11.13 14.35 -24.25
C ARG A 281 -12.52 14.55 -23.63
N THR A 282 -13.56 14.38 -24.43
CA THR A 282 -14.95 14.53 -24.00
C THR A 282 -15.33 13.48 -22.96
N VAL A 283 -15.00 12.20 -23.21
CA VAL A 283 -15.23 11.11 -22.27
C VAL A 283 -14.48 11.35 -20.96
N ASN A 284 -13.22 11.80 -21.04
CA ASN A 284 -12.43 12.08 -19.85
C ASN A 284 -13.04 13.23 -19.02
N GLN A 285 -13.44 14.33 -19.68
CA GLN A 285 -14.03 15.49 -19.00
C GLN A 285 -15.44 15.23 -18.46
N LYS A 286 -16.31 14.56 -19.23
CA LYS A 286 -17.73 14.38 -18.90
C LYS A 286 -18.03 13.14 -18.07
N ALA A 287 -17.19 12.11 -18.12
CA ALA A 287 -17.44 10.85 -17.41
C ALA A 287 -16.33 10.51 -16.40
N VAL A 288 -15.07 10.41 -16.86
CA VAL A 288 -13.98 9.89 -16.01
C VAL A 288 -13.69 10.82 -14.83
N ILE A 289 -13.48 12.11 -15.08
CA ILE A 289 -13.15 13.08 -14.01
C ILE A 289 -14.27 13.18 -12.97
N PRO A 290 -15.56 13.32 -13.34
CA PRO A 290 -16.66 13.30 -12.37
C PRO A 290 -16.73 12.01 -11.54
N LEU A 291 -16.60 10.84 -12.18
CA LEU A 291 -16.62 9.55 -11.47
C LEU A 291 -15.46 9.41 -10.49
N CYS A 292 -14.25 9.80 -10.89
CA CYS A 292 -13.10 9.86 -9.98
C CYS A 292 -13.30 10.89 -8.87
N GLY A 293 -13.98 12.01 -9.16
CA GLY A 293 -14.32 13.05 -8.17
C GLY A 293 -15.18 12.51 -7.03
N ILE A 294 -16.12 11.60 -7.31
CA ILE A 294 -16.93 10.93 -6.27
C ILE A 294 -16.03 10.11 -5.33
N ILE A 295 -15.12 9.32 -5.90
CA ILE A 295 -14.23 8.43 -5.14
C ILE A 295 -13.17 9.22 -4.35
N ILE A 296 -12.65 10.30 -4.93
CA ILE A 296 -11.58 11.10 -4.34
C ILE A 296 -12.13 12.08 -3.31
N SER A 297 -13.36 12.56 -3.52
CA SER A 297 -14.06 13.51 -2.64
C SER A 297 -13.25 14.79 -2.38
N GLU A 298 -12.48 15.25 -3.37
CA GLU A 298 -11.67 16.47 -3.27
C GLU A 298 -12.06 17.50 -4.32
N PRO A 299 -12.44 18.74 -3.93
CA PRO A 299 -12.92 19.77 -4.85
C PRO A 299 -11.88 20.19 -5.91
N THR A 300 -10.59 20.12 -5.56
CA THR A 300 -9.49 20.52 -6.45
C THR A 300 -9.16 19.46 -7.50
N PHE A 301 -9.73 18.25 -7.43
CA PHE A 301 -9.33 17.14 -8.30
C PHE A 301 -9.45 17.47 -9.79
N ALA A 302 -10.49 18.20 -10.18
CA ALA A 302 -10.74 18.57 -11.58
C ALA A 302 -9.63 19.46 -12.18
N THR A 303 -9.03 20.34 -11.36
CA THR A 303 -8.04 21.34 -11.80
C THR A 303 -6.60 20.82 -11.79
N LEU A 304 -6.36 19.62 -11.24
CA LEU A 304 -5.03 19.02 -11.20
C LEU A 304 -4.50 18.62 -12.58
N SER A 305 -3.16 18.59 -12.69
CA SER A 305 -2.46 17.98 -13.82
C SER A 305 -2.78 16.48 -13.93
N SER A 306 -2.63 15.91 -15.12
CA SER A 306 -2.93 14.49 -15.38
C SER A 306 -2.13 13.55 -14.47
N GLU A 307 -0.85 13.87 -14.21
CA GLU A 307 0.01 13.06 -13.34
C GLU A 307 -0.46 13.11 -11.88
N SER A 308 -0.78 14.30 -11.38
CA SER A 308 -1.32 14.49 -10.03
C SER A 308 -2.69 13.81 -9.86
N LYS A 309 -3.52 13.78 -10.91
CA LYS A 309 -4.78 13.01 -10.91
C LYS A 309 -4.53 11.53 -10.72
N TRP A 310 -3.60 10.94 -11.50
CA TRP A 310 -3.23 9.54 -11.36
C TRP A 310 -2.68 9.23 -9.96
N ALA A 311 -1.77 10.05 -9.44
CA ALA A 311 -1.22 9.85 -8.10
C ALA A 311 -2.32 9.81 -7.03
N LYS A 312 -3.30 10.72 -7.10
CA LYS A 312 -4.44 10.73 -6.16
C LYS A 312 -5.33 9.51 -6.33
N VAL A 313 -5.63 9.09 -7.56
CA VAL A 313 -6.42 7.87 -7.82
C VAL A 313 -5.72 6.64 -7.22
N TYR A 314 -4.42 6.47 -7.50
CA TYR A 314 -3.63 5.35 -6.98
C TYR A 314 -3.54 5.31 -5.46
N HIS A 315 -3.50 6.48 -4.81
CA HIS A 315 -3.48 6.57 -3.36
C HIS A 315 -4.86 6.31 -2.74
N ARG A 316 -5.92 6.88 -3.31
CA ARG A 316 -7.25 6.89 -2.68
C ARG A 316 -8.05 5.61 -2.92
N VAL A 317 -7.92 5.00 -4.10
CA VAL A 317 -8.68 3.78 -4.45
C VAL A 317 -8.46 2.63 -3.46
N PRO A 318 -7.22 2.29 -3.04
CA PRO A 318 -7.00 1.26 -2.04
C PRO A 318 -7.66 1.55 -0.68
N ILE A 319 -7.75 2.82 -0.27
CA ILE A 319 -8.40 3.25 0.98
C ILE A 319 -9.91 3.03 0.89
N VAL A 320 -10.51 3.40 -0.25
CA VAL A 320 -11.94 3.16 -0.50
C VAL A 320 -12.24 1.67 -0.58
N ALA A 321 -11.43 0.89 -1.30
CA ALA A 321 -11.56 -0.56 -1.36
C ALA A 321 -11.49 -1.20 0.04
N ALA A 322 -10.52 -0.78 0.86
CA ALA A 322 -10.39 -1.26 2.24
C ALA A 322 -11.60 -0.88 3.12
N SER A 323 -12.19 0.30 2.92
CA SER A 323 -13.41 0.72 3.62
C SER A 323 -14.61 -0.16 3.23
N ILE A 324 -14.71 -0.54 1.96
CA ILE A 324 -15.72 -1.48 1.47
C ILE A 324 -15.47 -2.88 2.06
N ASP A 325 -14.22 -3.35 2.15
CA ASP A 325 -13.89 -4.63 2.78
C ASP A 325 -14.34 -4.71 4.25
N VAL A 326 -14.09 -3.65 5.03
CA VAL A 326 -14.59 -3.56 6.41
C VAL A 326 -16.12 -3.56 6.44
N THR A 327 -16.76 -2.83 5.51
CA THR A 327 -18.22 -2.79 5.39
C THR A 327 -18.81 -4.17 5.08
N ILE A 328 -18.18 -4.95 4.20
CA ILE A 328 -18.56 -6.34 3.92
C ILE A 328 -18.47 -7.18 5.20
N GLY A 329 -17.39 -7.03 5.97
CA GLY A 329 -17.19 -7.78 7.22
C GLY A 329 -18.29 -7.51 8.25
N VAL A 330 -18.66 -6.23 8.41
CA VAL A 330 -19.75 -5.80 9.28
C VAL A 330 -21.11 -6.28 8.75
N ALA A 331 -21.37 -6.12 7.44
CA ALA A 331 -22.62 -6.56 6.81
C ALA A 331 -22.84 -8.07 6.98
N LEU A 332 -21.80 -8.88 6.76
CA LEU A 332 -21.86 -10.32 6.97
C LEU A 332 -22.23 -10.72 8.41
N VAL A 333 -21.80 -9.96 9.42
CA VAL A 333 -22.20 -10.20 10.82
C VAL A 333 -23.68 -9.90 11.03
N PHE A 334 -24.18 -8.78 10.51
CA PHE A 334 -25.61 -8.46 10.59
C PHE A 334 -26.47 -9.45 9.80
N GLU A 335 -25.97 -9.94 8.67
CA GLU A 335 -26.65 -10.95 7.85
C GLU A 335 -26.74 -12.32 8.55
N LEU A 336 -25.92 -12.63 9.56
CA LEU A 336 -26.09 -13.83 10.42
C LEU A 336 -27.40 -13.80 11.21
N LEU A 337 -27.99 -12.63 11.43
CA LEU A 337 -29.31 -12.50 12.05
C LEU A 337 -30.43 -12.94 11.10
N THR A 338 -30.10 -13.22 9.83
CA THR A 338 -31.02 -13.78 8.85
C THR A 338 -30.64 -15.24 8.55
N PRO A 339 -31.62 -16.14 8.31
CA PRO A 339 -31.36 -17.57 8.05
C PRO A 339 -30.69 -17.83 6.69
N THR A 340 -30.33 -16.78 5.94
CA THR A 340 -29.91 -16.89 4.53
C THR A 340 -28.41 -17.12 4.35
N ARG A 341 -27.60 -17.04 5.41
CA ARG A 341 -26.12 -17.04 5.29
C ARG A 341 -25.42 -18.16 6.04
N ASN A 342 -24.34 -18.62 5.43
CA ASN A 342 -23.46 -19.65 5.96
C ASN A 342 -22.50 -19.03 7.00
N PHE A 343 -22.56 -19.52 8.23
CA PHE A 343 -21.67 -19.12 9.32
C PHE A 343 -20.17 -19.24 8.97
N LEU A 344 -19.82 -20.23 8.13
CA LEU A 344 -18.44 -20.46 7.68
C LEU A 344 -17.89 -19.26 6.88
N LEU A 345 -18.69 -18.63 6.02
CA LEU A 345 -18.26 -17.47 5.23
C LEU A 345 -17.85 -16.32 6.14
N VAL A 346 -18.61 -16.07 7.20
CA VAL A 346 -18.32 -15.00 8.15
C VAL A 346 -17.00 -15.28 8.87
N ILE A 347 -16.80 -16.51 9.35
CA ILE A 347 -15.53 -16.90 9.99
C ILE A 347 -14.35 -16.71 9.03
N LEU A 348 -14.44 -17.27 7.81
CA LEU A 348 -13.36 -17.21 6.84
C LEU A 348 -13.02 -15.77 6.46
N TYR A 349 -14.04 -14.93 6.23
CA TYR A 349 -13.82 -13.55 5.85
C TYR A 349 -13.24 -12.71 6.99
N TRP A 350 -13.68 -12.93 8.23
CA TRP A 350 -13.09 -12.23 9.38
C TRP A 350 -11.65 -12.67 9.68
N GLN A 351 -11.30 -13.94 9.45
CA GLN A 351 -9.89 -14.36 9.51
C GLN A 351 -9.05 -13.70 8.41
N LEU A 352 -9.60 -13.56 7.20
CA LEU A 352 -8.94 -12.82 6.12
C LEU A 352 -8.73 -11.35 6.49
N LEU A 353 -9.77 -10.66 7.01
CA LEU A 353 -9.66 -9.28 7.47
C LEU A 353 -8.62 -9.12 8.58
N ARG A 354 -8.56 -10.07 9.53
CA ARG A 354 -7.57 -10.09 10.61
C ARG A 354 -6.13 -10.15 10.06
N ILE A 355 -5.86 -11.08 9.14
CA ILE A 355 -4.52 -11.20 8.53
C ILE A 355 -4.18 -9.92 7.76
N ARG A 356 -5.13 -9.42 6.96
CA ARG A 356 -4.92 -8.23 6.14
C ARG A 356 -4.74 -6.97 6.99
N TYR A 357 -5.37 -6.87 8.15
CA TYR A 357 -5.22 -5.76 9.08
C TYR A 357 -3.77 -5.64 9.59
N MET A 358 -3.10 -6.76 9.81
CA MET A 358 -1.71 -6.78 10.28
C MET A 358 -0.71 -6.26 9.24
N ILE A 359 -1.10 -6.21 7.97
CA ILE A 359 -0.21 -5.92 6.84
C ILE A 359 -0.59 -4.60 6.14
N SER A 360 -1.88 -4.26 6.06
CA SER A 360 -2.41 -3.20 5.19
C SER A 360 -2.77 -1.92 5.97
N PRO A 361 -1.99 -0.82 5.84
CA PRO A 361 -2.32 0.46 6.47
C PRO A 361 -3.69 1.03 6.08
N PRO A 362 -4.13 0.97 4.80
CA PRO A 362 -5.48 1.41 4.41
C PRO A 362 -6.60 0.68 5.16
N LEU A 363 -6.42 -0.62 5.44
CA LEU A 363 -7.40 -1.39 6.20
C LEU A 363 -7.42 -0.97 7.68
N GLN A 364 -6.26 -0.72 8.28
CA GLN A 364 -6.17 -0.19 9.65
C GLN A 364 -6.89 1.15 9.78
N GLU A 365 -6.70 2.04 8.80
CA GLU A 365 -7.40 3.32 8.74
C GLU A 365 -8.93 3.13 8.59
N ALA A 366 -9.37 2.21 7.74
CA ALA A 366 -10.79 1.89 7.59
C ALA A 366 -11.44 1.42 8.91
N PHE A 367 -10.76 0.57 9.68
CA PHE A 367 -11.25 0.16 11.02
C PHE A 367 -11.23 1.31 12.03
N ARG A 368 -10.24 2.21 12.00
CA ARG A 368 -10.23 3.43 12.83
C ARG A 368 -11.42 4.33 12.50
N ASN A 369 -11.72 4.52 11.21
CA ASN A 369 -12.86 5.30 10.75
C ASN A 369 -14.19 4.65 11.18
N LEU A 370 -14.32 3.33 11.07
CA LEU A 370 -15.49 2.59 11.58
C LEU A 370 -15.69 2.85 13.07
N ASN A 371 -14.62 2.74 13.87
CA ASN A 371 -14.67 3.00 15.30
C ASN A 371 -15.13 4.45 15.60
N ALA A 372 -14.61 5.44 14.86
CA ALA A 372 -15.03 6.83 15.01
C ALA A 372 -16.52 7.04 14.67
N VAL A 373 -17.03 6.37 13.63
CA VAL A 373 -18.45 6.40 13.27
C VAL A 373 -19.33 5.75 14.34
N ILE A 374 -18.91 4.61 14.90
CA ILE A 374 -19.65 3.96 15.99
C ILE A 374 -19.73 4.89 17.21
N LEU A 375 -18.60 5.51 17.58
CA LEU A 375 -18.55 6.47 18.67
C LEU A 375 -19.43 7.69 18.40
N SER A 376 -19.45 8.23 17.17
CA SER A 376 -20.31 9.38 16.87
C SER A 376 -21.80 9.05 16.98
N VAL A 377 -22.21 7.84 16.56
CA VAL A 377 -23.58 7.35 16.72
C VAL A 377 -23.92 7.17 18.21
N MET A 378 -22.99 6.65 19.01
CA MET A 378 -23.20 6.46 20.45
C MET A 378 -23.36 7.76 21.24
N HIS A 379 -22.63 8.80 20.87
CA HIS A 379 -22.73 10.12 21.52
C HIS A 379 -23.88 10.98 20.98
N HIS A 380 -24.64 10.48 19.98
CA HIS A 380 -25.77 11.22 19.44
C HIS A 380 -26.91 11.30 20.49
N PRO A 381 -27.55 12.46 20.71
CA PRO A 381 -28.56 12.64 21.77
C PRO A 381 -29.79 11.71 21.66
N ARG A 382 -30.03 11.14 20.47
CA ARG A 382 -31.13 10.20 20.21
C ARG A 382 -30.72 8.72 20.33
N CYS A 383 -29.46 8.42 20.67
CA CYS A 383 -28.99 7.05 20.82
C CYS A 383 -29.45 6.45 22.16
N PRO A 384 -30.11 5.28 22.17
CA PRO A 384 -30.50 4.64 23.42
C PRO A 384 -29.29 4.28 24.29
N ALA A 385 -29.34 4.59 25.59
CA ALA A 385 -28.23 4.37 26.52
C ALA A 385 -27.76 2.90 26.62
N PHE A 386 -28.62 1.92 26.29
CA PHE A 386 -28.24 0.51 26.28
C PHE A 386 -27.22 0.19 25.18
N VAL A 387 -27.24 0.91 24.04
CA VAL A 387 -26.33 0.67 22.91
C VAL A 387 -24.88 0.90 23.33
N GLY A 388 -24.61 1.97 24.08
CA GLY A 388 -23.28 2.24 24.61
C GLY A 388 -22.82 1.22 25.65
N LYS A 389 -23.72 0.70 26.49
CA LYS A 389 -23.40 -0.38 27.44
C LYS A 389 -23.07 -1.69 26.73
N VAL A 390 -23.81 -2.04 25.68
CA VAL A 390 -23.54 -3.24 24.88
C VAL A 390 -22.20 -3.11 24.16
N TYR A 391 -21.94 -1.97 23.52
CA TYR A 391 -20.69 -1.73 22.80
C TYR A 391 -19.46 -1.78 23.71
N THR A 392 -19.51 -1.11 24.87
CA THR A 392 -18.40 -1.14 25.85
C THR A 392 -18.16 -2.55 26.41
N LYS A 393 -19.23 -3.34 26.62
CA LYS A 393 -19.11 -4.74 27.03
C LYS A 393 -18.47 -5.60 25.93
N LEU A 394 -18.89 -5.44 24.67
CA LEU A 394 -18.29 -6.14 23.53
C LEU A 394 -16.82 -5.77 23.35
N GLN A 395 -16.48 -4.48 23.48
CA GLN A 395 -15.11 -4.01 23.43
C GLN A 395 -14.26 -4.58 24.57
N GLY A 396 -14.82 -4.70 25.78
CA GLY A 396 -14.18 -5.35 26.92
C GLY A 396 -13.91 -6.83 26.67
N ILE A 397 -14.88 -7.55 26.11
CA ILE A 397 -14.72 -8.96 25.72
C ILE A 397 -13.61 -9.11 24.66
N ALA A 398 -13.64 -8.28 23.62
CA ALA A 398 -12.64 -8.33 22.56
C ALA A 398 -11.22 -8.00 23.07
N LYS A 399 -11.08 -7.03 23.99
CA LYS A 399 -9.83 -6.74 24.71
C LYS A 399 -9.35 -7.93 25.56
N SER A 400 -10.26 -8.61 26.25
CA SER A 400 -9.90 -9.79 27.06
C SER A 400 -9.44 -10.98 26.21
N MET A 401 -9.96 -11.14 24.99
CA MET A 401 -9.53 -12.16 24.04
C MET A 401 -8.16 -11.86 23.40
N THR A 402 -7.63 -10.66 23.62
CA THR A 402 -6.39 -10.17 23.01
C THR A 402 -5.26 -9.96 24.03
N ASP A 403 -5.54 -10.00 25.33
CA ASP A 403 -4.54 -9.80 26.38
C ASP A 403 -3.66 -11.05 26.58
N PRO A 404 -2.35 -10.99 26.27
CA PRO A 404 -1.43 -12.11 26.46
C PRO A 404 -1.15 -12.43 27.94
N ALA A 405 -1.58 -11.58 28.87
CA ALA A 405 -1.40 -11.81 30.31
C ALA A 405 -2.26 -12.95 30.88
N GLN A 406 -3.30 -13.40 30.16
CA GLN A 406 -4.12 -14.57 30.54
C GLN A 406 -3.84 -15.82 29.67
N ALA A 407 -3.05 -15.70 28.60
CA ALA A 407 -2.64 -16.84 27.81
C ALA A 407 -1.38 -17.47 28.42
N GLY A 408 -1.58 -18.53 29.20
CA GLY A 408 -0.51 -19.29 29.85
C GLY A 408 0.68 -19.58 28.94
N SER A 409 1.87 -19.56 29.54
CA SER A 409 3.18 -19.88 29.00
C SER A 409 3.16 -20.87 27.81
N GLY A 410 3.24 -20.33 26.60
CA GLY A 410 3.35 -21.10 25.37
C GLY A 410 4.05 -20.28 24.29
N THR A 411 5.33 -20.61 24.07
CA THR A 411 6.23 -20.24 22.96
C THR A 411 5.71 -19.23 21.91
N GLY A 412 6.43 -18.11 21.80
CA GLY A 412 6.19 -17.01 20.86
C GLY A 412 6.01 -17.45 19.41
N GLY A 413 4.75 -17.44 18.98
CA GLY A 413 4.33 -17.43 17.59
C GLY A 413 3.61 -16.11 17.25
N ILE A 414 3.33 -15.92 15.97
CA ILE A 414 2.74 -14.74 15.29
C ILE A 414 1.43 -14.20 15.93
N GLY A 415 0.90 -14.85 16.98
CA GLY A 415 -0.29 -14.46 17.74
C GLY A 415 -0.15 -13.30 18.71
N SER A 416 1.06 -12.87 19.10
CA SER A 416 1.25 -11.77 20.09
C SER A 416 0.88 -10.36 19.57
N ARG A 417 0.50 -10.21 18.31
CA ARG A 417 0.08 -8.93 17.71
C ARG A 417 -1.43 -8.74 17.65
N CYS A 418 -2.18 -9.62 18.32
CA CYS A 418 -3.62 -9.50 18.46
C CYS A 418 -3.91 -8.35 19.43
N ALA A 419 -4.01 -7.13 18.94
CA ALA A 419 -4.76 -6.08 19.60
C ALA A 419 -5.60 -5.43 18.48
N VAL A 420 -6.89 -5.20 18.76
CA VAL A 420 -7.93 -4.71 17.86
C VAL A 420 -8.67 -5.81 17.07
N MET A 421 -9.53 -6.54 17.79
CA MET A 421 -10.93 -6.72 17.35
C MET A 421 -11.82 -5.85 18.23
#